data_AF-A0A8X7CG65-F1
#
_entry.id   AF-A0A8X7CG65-F1
#
_cell.length_a   1.000
_cell.length_b   1.000
_cell.length_c   1.000
_cell.angle_alpha   90.00
_cell.angle_beta   90.00
_cell.angle_gamma   90.00
#
_symmetry.space_group_name_H-M   'P 1'
#
loop_
_entity.id
_entity.type
_entity.pdbx_description
1 polymer ?
#
loop_
_entity_poly.entity_id
_entity_poly.type
_entity_poly.pdbx_seq_one_letter_code
_entity_poly.pdbx_strand_id
1 'polypeptide(L)' 'MPYVILSQRSPTTFEVANLEDPDIPIGVYHPHQDPSSKLLTTLRKRGRPRKTLPGPSPRQRQGQRGRLCL' A
#
# COMPACT_ATOMS: atom_id res chain seq x y z
N MET A 1 -15.53 -27.21 6.26
CA MET A 1 -14.93 -27.50 7.58
C MET A 1 -14.54 -26.16 8.20
N PRO A 2 -15.21 -25.73 9.27
CA PRO A 2 -14.86 -24.50 9.99
C PRO A 2 -13.54 -24.69 10.73
N TYR A 3 -12.75 -23.62 10.83
CA TYR A 3 -11.49 -23.58 11.55
C TYR A 3 -11.41 -22.30 12.37
N VAL A 4 -10.58 -22.32 13.42
CA VAL A 4 -10.32 -21.17 14.29
C VAL A 4 -8.87 -20.75 14.19
N ILE A 5 -8.61 -19.45 14.33
CA ILE A 5 -7.25 -18.89 14.38
C ILE A 5 -6.77 -18.97 15.83
N LEU A 6 -5.66 -19.66 16.06
CA LEU A 6 -5.04 -19.76 17.39
C LEU A 6 -4.06 -18.64 17.65
N SER A 7 -3.18 -18.39 16.68
CA SER A 7 -2.12 -17.39 16.80
C SER A 7 -1.78 -16.77 15.46
N GLN A 8 -1.30 -15.53 15.50
CA GLN A 8 -0.78 -14.83 14.34
C GLN A 8 0.76 -14.83 14.40
N ARG A 9 1.40 -15.64 13.54
CA ARG A 9 2.86 -15.69 13.42
C ARG A 9 3.42 -14.52 12.62
N SER A 10 2.66 -14.02 11.65
CA SER A 10 3.03 -12.87 10.80
C SER A 10 1.78 -12.16 10.27
N PRO A 11 1.91 -10.98 9.61
CA PRO A 11 0.79 -10.29 8.97
C PRO A 11 -0.07 -11.17 8.03
N THR A 12 0.53 -12.21 7.45
CA THR A 12 -0.13 -13.13 6.49
C THR A 12 0.06 -14.61 6.84
N THR A 13 0.33 -14.92 8.11
CA THR A 13 0.57 -16.30 8.56
C THR A 13 -0.12 -16.55 9.88
N PHE A 14 -1.06 -17.50 9.88
CA PHE A 14 -1.89 -17.83 11.04
C PHE A 14 -1.79 -19.31 11.36
N GLU A 15 -1.63 -19.68 12.63
CA GLU A 15 -1.87 -21.05 13.07
C GLU A 15 -3.37 -21.26 13.22
N VAL A 16 -3.86 -22.40 12.72
CA VAL A 16 -5.28 -22.75 12.74
C VAL A 16 -5.51 -24.10 13.39
N ALA A 17 -6.68 -24.29 13.99
CA ALA A 17 -7.18 -25.54 14.55
C ALA A 17 -8.60 -25.83 14.06
N ASN A 18 -9.06 -27.06 14.28
CA ASN A 18 -10.46 -27.42 14.07
C ASN A 18 -11.33 -26.68 15.09
N LEU A 19 -12.59 -26.44 14.74
CA LEU A 19 -13.54 -25.80 15.65
C LEU A 19 -13.92 -26.73 16.81
N GLU A 20 -13.98 -28.03 16.55
CA GLU A 20 -14.35 -29.07 17.52
C GLU A 20 -13.26 -29.27 18.58
N ASP A 21 -11.99 -29.16 18.16
CA ASP A 21 -10.80 -29.35 19.01
C ASP A 21 -9.81 -28.19 18.80
N PRO A 22 -10.06 -27.02 19.41
CA PRO A 22 -9.25 -25.82 19.19
C PRO A 22 -7.85 -25.91 19.82
N ASP A 23 -7.63 -26.81 20.78
CA ASP A 23 -6.34 -26.94 21.46
C ASP A 23 -5.27 -27.62 20.59
N ILE A 24 -5.67 -28.28 19.50
CA ILE A 24 -4.77 -29.03 18.63
C ILE A 24 -4.58 -28.29 17.30
N PRO A 25 -3.40 -27.70 17.05
CA PRO A 25 -3.13 -27.02 15.79
C PRO A 25 -3.14 -28.03 14.64
N ILE A 26 -3.93 -27.75 13.61
CA ILE A 26 -4.06 -28.59 12.41
C ILE A 26 -3.12 -28.12 11.29
N GLY A 27 -2.68 -26.87 11.34
CA GLY A 27 -1.76 -26.35 10.33
C GLY A 27 -1.64 -24.83 10.33
N VAL A 28 -1.10 -24.33 9.23
CA VAL A 28 -0.85 -22.91 9.01
C VAL A 28 -1.67 -22.44 7.82
N TYR A 29 -2.44 -21.38 8.02
CA TYR A 29 -3.20 -20.70 6.99
C TYR A 29 -2.46 -19.46 6.48
N HIS A 30 -2.38 -19.35 5.16
CA HIS A 30 -1.87 -18.18 4.45
C HIS A 30 -3.01 -17.62 3.59
N PRO A 31 -3.59 -16.45 3.95
CA PRO A 31 -4.56 -15.82 3.07
C PRO A 31 -3.87 -15.48 1.75
N HIS A 32 -4.42 -15.99 0.65
CA HIS A 32 -4.02 -15.54 -0.67
C HIS A 32 -4.29 -14.04 -0.76
N GLN A 33 -3.26 -13.26 -1.11
CA GLN A 33 -3.45 -11.88 -1.53
C GLN A 33 -4.27 -11.92 -2.83
N ASP A 34 -5.50 -11.44 -2.77
CA ASP A 34 -6.34 -11.33 -3.95
C ASP A 34 -5.62 -10.39 -4.95
N PRO A 35 -5.36 -10.80 -6.19
CA PRO A 35 -4.79 -9.90 -7.20
C PRO A 35 -5.68 -8.68 -7.50
N SER A 36 -6.95 -8.71 -7.08
CA SER A 36 -7.86 -7.56 -7.07
C SER A 36 -7.54 -6.55 -5.96
N SER A 37 -6.89 -6.98 -4.87
CA SER A 37 -6.30 -6.08 -3.86
C SER A 37 -5.03 -5.41 -4.38
N LYS A 38 -5.03 -5.01 -5.66
CA LYS A 38 -4.09 -4.04 -6.20
C LYS A 38 -4.09 -2.86 -5.24
N LEU A 39 -2.94 -2.62 -4.62
CA LEU A 39 -2.63 -1.36 -3.96
C LEU A 39 -3.16 -0.26 -4.87
N LEU A 40 -4.18 0.45 -4.42
CA LEU A 40 -4.81 1.52 -5.16
C LEU A 40 -3.71 2.51 -5.49
N THR A 41 -3.15 2.42 -6.69
CA THR A 41 -2.07 3.29 -7.13
C THR A 41 -2.63 4.70 -7.03
N THR A 42 -1.95 5.59 -6.32
CA THR A 42 -2.43 6.97 -6.22
C THR A 42 -2.50 7.53 -7.64
N LEU A 43 -3.70 7.95 -8.07
CA LEU A 43 -3.90 8.64 -9.34
C LEU A 43 -3.01 9.89 -9.34
N ARG A 44 -1.92 9.86 -10.11
CA ARG A 44 -1.10 11.05 -10.31
C ARG A 44 -1.97 12.06 -11.04
N LYS A 45 -2.16 13.25 -10.44
CA LYS A 45 -2.88 14.35 -11.08
C LYS A 45 -2.22 14.62 -12.43
N ARG A 46 -2.93 14.34 -13.52
CA ARG A 46 -2.46 14.66 -14.87
C ARG A 46 -2.39 16.18 -14.98
N GLY A 47 -1.19 16.73 -14.87
CA GLY A 47 -0.93 18.10 -15.28
C GLY A 47 -0.76 18.17 -16.79
N ARG A 48 -0.92 19.37 -17.37
CA ARG A 48 -0.53 19.63 -18.76
C ARG A 48 0.95 19.24 -18.92
N PRO A 49 1.34 18.44 -19.94
CA PRO A 49 2.73 18.24 -20.28
C PRO A 49 3.43 19.59 -20.37
N ARG A 50 4.57 19.75 -19.69
CA ARG A 50 5.36 20.96 -19.84
C ARG A 50 5.74 21.05 -21.32
N LYS A 51 5.41 22.17 -21.97
CA LYS A 51 5.84 22.42 -23.35
C LYS A 51 7.37 22.36 -23.37
N THR A 52 7.91 21.40 -24.09
CA THR A 52 9.34 21.34 -24.40
C THR A 52 9.67 22.50 -25.31
N LEU A 53 10.27 23.55 -24.75
CA LEU A 53 10.97 24.56 -25.55
C LEU A 53 12.30 23.93 -26.00
N PRO A 54 12.67 23.98 -27.29
CA PRO A 54 13.98 23.49 -27.72
C PRO A 54 15.05 24.50 -27.32
N GLY A 55 16.00 24.10 -26.46
CA GLY A 55 17.26 24.84 -26.22
C GLY A 55 17.65 25.01 -24.74
N PRO A 56 18.95 25.20 -24.45
CA PRO A 56 19.62 24.69 -23.24
C PRO A 56 19.44 25.54 -21.98
N SER A 57 18.88 24.90 -20.93
CA SER A 57 19.10 25.03 -19.47
C SER A 57 19.28 26.43 -18.79
N PRO A 58 19.45 26.48 -17.46
CA PRO A 58 18.43 26.48 -16.42
C PRO A 58 18.12 27.91 -15.90
N ARG A 59 16.86 28.33 -15.87
CA ARG A 59 16.43 29.41 -14.95
C ARG A 59 15.61 28.81 -13.83
N GLN A 60 16.35 28.33 -12.82
CA GLN A 60 15.86 28.18 -11.46
C GLN A 60 15.43 29.57 -10.98
N ARG A 61 14.17 29.97 -11.25
CA ARG A 61 13.58 31.12 -10.57
C ARG A 61 13.36 30.68 -9.14
N GLN A 62 14.33 31.04 -8.30
CA GLN A 62 14.22 31.00 -6.84
C GLN A 62 12.83 31.53 -6.47
N GLY A 63 12.08 30.74 -5.70
CA GLY A 63 10.80 31.16 -5.17
C GLY A 63 10.98 32.46 -4.40
N GLN A 64 10.45 33.55 -4.93
CA GLN A 64 10.30 34.75 -4.12
C GLN A 64 9.24 34.42 -3.07
N ARG A 65 9.71 34.36 -1.83
CA ARG A 65 8.92 34.23 -0.61
C ARG A 65 7.79 35.25 -0.67
N GLY A 66 6.55 34.77 -0.70
CA GLY A 66 5.39 35.62 -0.47
C GLY A 66 5.52 36.23 0.93
N ARG A 67 5.65 37.56 0.99
CA ARG A 67 5.36 38.31 2.20
C ARG A 67 3.90 38.05 2.56
N LEU A 68 3.65 37.55 3.77
CA LEU A 68 2.34 37.67 4.40
C LEU A 68 2.24 39.11 4.89
N CYS A 69 1.33 39.88 4.32
CA CYS A 69 0.82 41.09 4.96
C CYS A 69 -0.34 40.67 5.85
N LEU A 70 -0.16 40.80 7.15
CA LEU A 70 -1.23 40.98 8.14
C LEU A 70 -1.09 42.39 8.70
#